data_AF-A0A0J5Q931-F1
#
_entry.id   AF-A0A0J5Q931-F1
#
_cell.length_a   1.000
_cell.length_b   1.000
_cell.length_c   1.000
_cell.angle_alpha   90.00
_cell.angle_beta   90.00
_cell.angle_gamma   90.00
#
_symmetry.space_group_name_H-M   'P 1'
#
loop_
_entity.id
_entity.type
_entity.pdbx_description
1 polymer ?
#
loop_
_entity_poly.entity_id
_entity_poly.type
_entity_poly.pdbx_seq_one_letter_code
_entity_poly.pdbx_strand_id
1 'polypeptide(L)' 'MIVIFGALVGAAWGGYLAKKRGGNRLDIAQYAASSAIAFGLLALFASIVLARVL' A
#
# COMPACT_ATOMS: atom_id res chain seq x y z
N MET A 1 1.39 14.25 -1.34
CA MET A 1 0.94 13.42 -2.49
C MET A 1 0.16 12.23 -1.94
N ILE A 2 -1.18 12.29 -1.98
CA ILE A 2 -2.08 11.29 -1.36
C ILE A 2 -1.72 9.85 -1.77
N VAL A 3 -1.34 9.65 -3.03
CA VAL A 3 -0.87 8.37 -3.58
C VAL A 3 0.35 7.81 -2.83
N ILE A 4 1.38 8.62 -2.60
CA ILE A 4 2.61 8.18 -1.91
C ILE A 4 2.29 7.80 -0.47
N PHE A 5 1.44 8.58 0.20
CA PHE A 5 1.01 8.26 1.56
C PHE A 5 0.26 6.93 1.61
N GLY A 6 -0.70 6.71 0.69
CA GLY A 6 -1.39 5.42 0.56
C GLY A 6 -0.41 4.27 0.33
N ALA A 7 0.52 4.40 -0.59
CA ALA A 7 1.51 3.37 -0.89
C ALA A 7 2.39 3.03 0.33
N LEU A 8 2.83 4.03 1.10
CA LEU A 8 3.64 3.80 2.32
C LEU A 8 2.86 3.08 3.41
N VAL A 9 1.59 3.46 3.63
CA VAL A 9 0.71 2.78 4.59
C VAL A 9 0.46 1.33 4.15
N GLY A 10 0.19 1.11 2.86
CA GLY A 10 0.07 -0.23 2.29
C GLY A 10 1.33 -1.06 2.47
N ALA A 11 2.50 -0.50 2.18
CA ALA A 11 3.78 -1.18 2.34
C ALA A 11 4.02 -1.62 3.78
N ALA A 12 3.81 -0.71 4.74
CA ALA A 12 3.99 -0.97 6.16
C ALA A 12 3.03 -2.06 6.66
N TRP A 13 1.76 -1.98 6.26
CA TRP A 13 0.75 -2.98 6.63
C TRP A 13 1.03 -4.36 6.03
N GLY A 14 1.34 -4.42 4.74
CA GLY A 14 1.67 -5.66 4.03
C GLY A 14 2.91 -6.35 4.62
N GLY A 15 3.99 -5.60 4.80
CA GLY A 15 5.22 -6.10 5.42
C GLY A 15 5.00 -6.57 6.86
N TYR A 16 4.22 -5.83 7.66
CA TYR A 16 3.84 -6.23 9.01
C TYR A 16 3.03 -7.53 9.02
N LEU A 17 2.06 -7.67 8.11
CA LEU A 17 1.21 -8.87 8.01
C LEU A 17 2.03 -10.12 7.66
N ALA A 18 2.95 -10.01 6.70
CA ALA A 18 3.85 -11.10 6.34
C ALA A 18 4.79 -11.47 7.49
N LYS A 19 5.35 -10.47 8.18
CA LYS A 19 6.19 -10.70 9.37
C LYS A 19 5.41 -11.41 10.49
N LYS A 20 4.17 -10.99 10.74
CA LYS A 20 3.28 -11.60 11.74
C LYS A 20 2.92 -13.05 11.40
N ARG A 21 2.89 -13.39 10.11
CA ARG A 21 2.64 -14.75 9.60
C ARG A 21 3.90 -15.62 9.51
N GLY A 22 5.05 -15.12 9.97
CA GLY A 22 6.32 -15.87 9.94
C GLY A 22 6.99 -15.95 8.57
N GLY A 23 6.61 -15.08 7.62
CA GLY A 23 7.21 -15.03 6.29
C GLY A 23 8.69 -14.65 6.33
N ASN A 24 9.47 -15.14 5.36
CA ASN A 24 10.88 -14.79 5.24
C ASN A 24 11.06 -13.35 4.71
N ARG A 25 12.31 -12.89 4.54
CA ARG A 25 12.60 -11.53 4.06
C ARG A 25 12.02 -11.22 2.67
N LEU A 26 12.02 -12.20 1.76
CA LEU A 26 11.45 -12.08 0.42
C LEU A 26 9.92 -12.03 0.47
N ASP A 27 9.29 -12.84 1.33
CA ASP A 27 7.84 -12.82 1.53
C ASP A 27 7.38 -11.46 2.07
N ILE A 28 8.12 -10.92 3.05
CA ILE A 28 7.86 -9.59 3.61
C ILE A 28 8.00 -8.51 2.54
N ALA A 29 9.05 -8.57 1.72
CA ALA A 29 9.25 -7.61 0.64
C ALA A 29 8.13 -7.70 -0.42
N GLN A 30 7.71 -8.91 -0.79
CA GLN A 30 6.64 -9.13 -1.77
C GLN A 30 5.28 -8.67 -1.24
N TYR A 31 4.96 -8.95 0.02
CA TYR A 31 3.74 -8.46 0.67
C TYR A 31 3.74 -6.94 0.83
N ALA A 32 4.86 -6.34 1.22
CA ALA A 32 5.00 -4.89 1.30
C ALA A 32 4.81 -4.26 -0.09
N ALA A 33 5.47 -4.77 -1.13
CA ALA A 33 5.37 -4.22 -2.49
C ALA A 33 3.94 -4.34 -3.06
N SER A 34 3.33 -5.52 -2.96
CA SER A 34 1.94 -5.73 -3.44
C SER A 34 0.92 -4.87 -2.69
N SER A 35 1.05 -4.75 -1.37
CA SER A 35 0.16 -3.90 -0.57
C SER A 35 0.39 -2.41 -0.83
N ALA A 36 1.64 -1.99 -1.09
CA ALA A 36 1.94 -0.62 -1.50
C ALA A 36 1.27 -0.25 -2.83
N ILE A 37 1.30 -1.16 -3.80
CA ILE A 37 0.63 -0.97 -5.09
C ILE A 37 -0.88 -0.86 -4.89
N ALA A 38 -1.48 -1.79 -4.14
CA ALA A 38 -2.93 -1.80 -3.90
C ALA A 38 -3.41 -0.50 -3.22
N PHE A 39 -2.76 -0.09 -2.13
CA PHE A 39 -3.13 1.15 -1.44
C PHE A 39 -2.78 2.41 -2.24
N GLY A 40 -1.69 2.39 -3.01
CA GLY A 40 -1.33 3.47 -3.92
C GLY A 40 -2.41 3.68 -4.99
N LEU A 41 -2.92 2.60 -5.58
CA LEU A 41 -4.02 2.66 -6.54
C LEU A 41 -5.32 3.17 -5.90
N LEU A 42 -5.67 2.70 -4.70
CA LEU A 42 -6.83 3.23 -3.96
C LEU A 42 -6.70 4.73 -3.69
N ALA A 43 -5.52 5.17 -3.26
CA ALA A 43 -5.23 6.58 -3.01
C ALA A 43 -5.22 7.42 -4.29
N LEU A 44 -4.81 6.85 -5.44
CA LEU A 44 -4.90 7.49 -6.75
C LEU A 44 -6.37 7.73 -7.13
N PHE A 45 -7.22 6.71 -7.04
CA PHE A 45 -8.64 6.87 -7.32
C PHE A 45 -9.30 7.88 -6.37
N ALA A 46 -9.00 7.81 -5.07
CA ALA A 46 -9.47 8.80 -4.11
C ALA A 46 -9.02 10.22 -4.48
N SER A 47 -7.77 10.40 -4.93
CA SER A 47 -7.25 11.70 -5.39
C SER A 47 -8.00 12.21 -6.61
N ILE A 48 -8.32 11.35 -7.58
CA ILE A 48 -9.08 11.72 -8.78
C ILE A 48 -10.49 12.15 -8.38
N VAL A 49 -11.17 11.40 -7.50
CA VAL A 49 -12.50 11.75 -7.02
C VAL A 49 -12.50 13.10 -6.31
N LEU A 50 -11.55 13.32 -5.40
CA LEU A 50 -11.39 14.59 -4.69
C LEU A 50 -11.08 15.77 -5.60
N ALA A 51 -10.46 15.54 -6.76
CA ALA A 51 -10.05 16.60 -7.68
C ALA A 51 -11.05 16.84 -8.82
N ARG A 52 -11.94 15.89 -9.10
CA ARG A 52 -12.79 15.90 -10.32
C ARG A 52 -14.28 15.75 -10.04
N VAL A 53 -14.66 15.25 -8.87
CA VAL A 53 -16.06 15.01 -8.51
C VAL A 53 -16.49 15.93 -7.37
N LEU A 54 -15.63 16.09 -6.36
CA LEU A 54 -15.82 17.02 -5.25
C LEU A 54 -15.23 18.39 -5.58
#